data_AF-A0A7S7QMR1-F1
#
_entry.id   AF-A0A7S7QMR1-F1
#
_cell.length_a   1.000
_cell.length_b   1.000
_cell.length_c   1.000
_cell.angle_alpha   90.00
_cell.angle_beta   90.00
_cell.angle_gamma   90.00
#
_symmetry.space_group_name_H-M   'P 1'
#
loop_
_entity.id
_entity.type
_entity.pdbx_description
1 polymer ?
#
loop_
_entity_poly.entity_id
_entity_poly.type
_entity_poly.pdbx_seq_one_letter_code
_entity_poly.pdbx_strand_id
1 'polypeptide(L)'
;MSHLDWICPLLAIDADAFNHGGTLEFAVISTVALRYNQNNQILSTTPNQFEPMHRREANGGIDACPWCQGFYAAMRLRISAWAPLLDASNVNHGLLLPILLHGRDDQGHPLLGPPRTGRVTEGSPRNAYLDIAVAVEALRQYWMPIRYARAR
;
A
#
# COMPACT_ATOMS: atom_id res chain seq x y z
N MET A 1 -13.37 -6.50 9.89
CA MET A 1 -13.31 -5.12 9.37
C MET A 1 -14.14 -5.11 8.11
N SER A 2 -15.25 -4.38 8.15
CA SER A 2 -16.16 -4.21 7.02
C SER A 2 -15.52 -3.32 5.95
N HIS A 3 -16.09 -3.23 4.76
CA HIS A 3 -15.63 -2.25 3.75
C HIS A 3 -15.81 -0.80 4.22
N LEU A 4 -16.82 -0.51 5.06
CA LEU A 4 -17.07 0.82 5.63
C LEU A 4 -15.90 1.28 6.50
N ASP A 5 -15.35 0.36 7.30
CA ASP A 5 -14.33 0.65 8.31
C ASP A 5 -12.98 1.12 7.71
N TRP A 6 -12.77 0.97 6.39
CA TRP A 6 -11.53 1.38 5.73
C TRP A 6 -11.73 2.24 4.49
N ILE A 7 -12.77 2.02 3.67
CA ILE A 7 -13.01 2.82 2.46
C ILE A 7 -13.33 4.26 2.82
N CYS A 8 -14.30 4.49 3.72
CA CYS A 8 -14.74 5.82 4.10
C CYS A 8 -13.61 6.67 4.74
N PRO A 9 -12.85 6.15 5.74
CA PRO A 9 -11.71 6.88 6.28
C PRO A 9 -10.63 7.21 5.25
N LEU A 10 -10.36 6.30 4.29
CA LEU A 10 -9.33 6.52 3.27
C LEU A 10 -9.73 7.55 2.20
N LEU A 11 -11.03 7.61 1.87
CA LEU A 11 -11.53 8.54 0.86
C LEU A 11 -12.01 9.87 1.47
N ALA A 12 -12.03 9.99 2.79
CA ALA A 12 -12.67 11.08 3.53
C ALA A 12 -14.15 11.27 3.11
N ILE A 13 -14.85 10.16 2.86
CA ILE A 13 -16.28 10.13 2.50
C ILE A 13 -17.08 9.68 3.72
N ASP A 14 -18.22 10.32 3.96
CA ASP A 14 -19.14 9.94 5.03
C ASP A 14 -19.67 8.52 4.82
N ALA A 15 -19.80 7.74 5.90
CA ALA A 15 -20.34 6.39 5.84
C ALA A 15 -21.79 6.35 5.32
N ASP A 16 -22.56 7.41 5.52
CA ASP A 16 -23.93 7.53 5.01
C ASP A 16 -23.98 7.56 3.47
N ALA A 17 -22.88 7.88 2.78
CA ALA A 17 -22.80 7.83 1.32
C ALA A 17 -23.09 6.44 0.74
N PHE A 18 -22.95 5.36 1.52
CA PHE A 18 -23.35 4.01 1.11
C PHE A 18 -24.87 3.86 0.94
N ASN A 19 -25.67 4.69 1.60
CA ASN A 19 -27.13 4.68 1.54
C ASN A 19 -27.66 5.52 0.36
N HIS A 20 -26.81 6.35 -0.24
CA HIS A 20 -27.19 7.30 -1.30
C HIS A 20 -26.81 6.79 -2.67
N GLY A 21 -27.49 5.74 -3.13
CA GLY A 21 -27.30 5.20 -4.47
C GLY A 21 -27.45 6.25 -5.58
N GLY A 22 -26.66 6.13 -6.65
CA GLY A 22 -26.69 7.05 -7.79
C GLY A 22 -25.91 8.35 -7.60
N THR A 23 -25.30 8.57 -6.43
CA THR A 23 -24.37 9.69 -6.18
C THR A 23 -22.96 9.40 -6.69
N LEU A 24 -22.15 10.46 -6.83
CA LEU A 24 -20.74 10.34 -7.19
C LEU A 24 -19.96 9.60 -6.09
N GLU A 25 -20.23 9.92 -4.83
CA GLU A 25 -19.61 9.33 -3.65
C GLU A 25 -19.86 7.81 -3.61
N PHE A 26 -21.10 7.37 -3.85
CA PHE A 26 -21.45 5.96 -3.95
C PHE A 26 -20.72 5.27 -5.12
N ALA A 27 -20.59 5.94 -6.27
CA ALA A 27 -19.87 5.41 -7.43
C ALA A 27 -18.36 5.25 -7.14
N VAL A 28 -17.75 6.22 -6.46
CA VAL A 28 -16.34 6.14 -6.04
C VAL A 28 -16.12 4.99 -5.06
N ILE A 29 -16.96 4.89 -4.02
CA ILE A 29 -16.95 3.78 -3.06
C ILE A 29 -17.04 2.42 -3.77
N SER A 30 -18.00 2.28 -4.68
CA SER A 30 -18.23 1.04 -5.43
C SER A 30 -17.03 0.66 -6.29
N THR A 31 -16.43 1.65 -6.96
CA THR A 31 -15.24 1.46 -7.78
C THR A 31 -14.04 0.99 -6.95
N VAL A 32 -13.82 1.59 -5.78
CA VAL A 32 -12.74 1.18 -4.87
C VAL A 32 -12.98 -0.22 -4.33
N ALA A 33 -14.21 -0.57 -3.94
CA ALA A 33 -14.56 -1.91 -3.50
C ALA A 33 -14.33 -2.97 -4.60
N LEU A 34 -14.71 -2.67 -5.84
CA LEU A 34 -14.44 -3.54 -7.00
C LEU A 34 -12.95 -3.73 -7.23
N ARG A 35 -12.16 -2.65 -7.20
CA ARG A 35 -10.70 -2.73 -7.37
C ARG A 35 -10.04 -3.53 -6.25
N TYR A 36 -10.49 -3.37 -5.01
CA TYR A 36 -10.02 -4.17 -3.87
C TYR A 36 -10.30 -5.66 -4.08
N ASN A 37 -11.51 -6.03 -4.50
CA ASN A 37 -11.87 -7.42 -4.77
C ASN A 37 -11.02 -8.02 -5.90
N GLN A 38 -10.79 -7.26 -6.98
CA GLN A 38 -9.91 -7.68 -8.08
C GLN A 38 -8.47 -7.91 -7.61
N ASN A 39 -7.90 -6.97 -6.85
CA ASN A 39 -6.55 -7.13 -6.29
C ASN A 39 -6.46 -8.36 -5.39
N ASN A 40 -7.45 -8.58 -4.52
CA ASN A 40 -7.49 -9.77 -3.67
C ASN A 40 -7.57 -11.06 -4.48
N GLN A 41 -8.36 -11.08 -5.55
CA GLN A 41 -8.46 -12.24 -6.43
C GLN A 41 -7.10 -12.54 -7.07
N ILE A 42 -6.48 -11.56 -7.73
CA ILE A 42 -5.15 -11.70 -8.37
C ILE A 42 -4.13 -12.21 -7.35
N LEU A 43 -4.01 -11.54 -6.21
CA LEU A 43 -3.05 -11.92 -5.18
C LEU A 43 -3.32 -13.30 -4.54
N SER A 44 -4.54 -13.84 -4.69
CA SER A 44 -4.91 -15.16 -4.21
C SER A 44 -4.70 -16.28 -5.24
N THR A 45 -4.89 -15.98 -6.53
CA THR A 45 -4.92 -17.00 -7.59
C THR A 45 -3.72 -16.93 -8.54
N THR A 46 -3.28 -15.71 -8.87
CA THR A 46 -2.24 -15.43 -9.85
C THR A 46 -1.36 -14.27 -9.38
N PRO A 47 -0.69 -14.38 -8.22
CA PRO A 47 -0.01 -13.25 -7.59
C PRO A 47 1.11 -12.66 -8.46
N ASN A 48 1.74 -13.48 -9.30
CA ASN A 48 2.74 -13.05 -10.29
C ASN A 48 2.19 -12.10 -11.38
N GLN A 49 0.87 -11.92 -11.48
CA GLN A 49 0.21 -10.96 -12.38
C GLN A 49 -0.17 -9.66 -11.69
N PHE A 50 0.10 -9.51 -10.39
CA PHE A 50 -0.18 -8.27 -9.69
C PHE A 50 0.76 -7.16 -10.15
N GLU A 51 0.19 -6.04 -10.60
CA GLU A 51 0.94 -4.85 -11.01
C GLU A 51 0.40 -3.59 -10.30
N PRO A 52 1.25 -2.85 -9.56
CA PRO A 52 0.89 -1.55 -9.01
C PRO A 52 0.56 -0.54 -10.11
N MET A 53 -0.52 0.23 -9.91
CA MET A 53 -0.87 1.32 -10.83
C MET A 53 -0.05 2.58 -10.49
N HIS A 54 1.16 2.67 -11.03
CA HIS A 54 2.00 3.85 -10.87
C HIS A 54 1.61 4.98 -11.82
N ARG A 55 1.86 6.23 -11.38
CA ARG A 55 1.71 7.39 -12.25
C ARG A 55 2.84 7.37 -13.28
N ARG A 56 2.50 7.64 -14.54
CA ARG A 56 3.49 7.87 -15.60
C ARG A 56 3.71 9.37 -15.77
N GLU A 57 4.96 9.79 -15.78
CA GLU A 57 5.37 11.15 -16.06
C GLU A 57 5.35 11.42 -17.57
N ALA A 58 5.27 12.69 -17.98
CA ALA A 58 5.25 13.10 -19.38
C ALA A 58 6.51 12.67 -20.16
N ASN A 59 7.64 12.48 -19.46
CA ASN A 59 8.91 12.01 -20.02
C ASN A 59 9.00 10.46 -20.12
N GLY A 60 7.91 9.74 -19.80
CA GLY A 60 7.88 8.27 -19.75
C GLY A 60 8.43 7.66 -18.46
N GLY A 61 8.87 8.48 -17.50
CA GLY A 61 9.28 8.07 -16.17
C GLY A 61 8.12 7.53 -15.33
N ILE A 62 8.46 6.77 -14.30
CA ILE A 62 7.50 6.20 -13.36
C ILE A 62 7.61 6.94 -12.02
N ASP A 63 6.49 7.50 -11.58
CA ASP A 63 6.33 8.08 -10.25
C ASP A 63 5.54 7.10 -9.37
N ALA A 64 6.28 6.38 -8.52
CA ALA A 64 5.72 5.42 -7.57
C ALA A 64 5.26 6.07 -6.25
N CYS A 65 5.61 7.34 -6.00
CA CYS A 65 5.33 8.03 -4.74
C CYS A 65 3.82 8.04 -4.40
N PRO A 66 2.90 8.43 -5.32
CA PRO A 66 1.47 8.43 -5.01
C PRO A 66 0.93 7.07 -4.58
N TRP A 67 1.41 6.00 -5.21
CA TRP A 67 1.01 4.64 -4.85
C TRP A 67 1.50 4.28 -3.44
N CYS A 68 2.77 4.57 -3.14
CA CYS A 68 3.36 4.27 -1.83
C CYS A 68 2.76 5.10 -0.70
N GLN A 69 2.42 6.36 -0.96
CA GLN A 69 1.66 7.21 -0.05
C GLN A 69 0.29 6.62 0.25
N GLY A 70 -0.44 6.16 -0.77
CA GLY A 70 -1.73 5.49 -0.61
C GLY A 70 -1.63 4.21 0.23
N PHE A 71 -0.59 3.39 -0.02
CA PHE A 71 -0.33 2.20 0.79
C PHE A 71 -0.06 2.56 2.26
N TYR A 72 0.79 3.56 2.50
CA TYR A 72 1.11 4.02 3.86
C TYR A 72 -0.11 4.62 4.58
N ALA A 73 -0.95 5.39 3.88
CA ALA A 73 -2.22 5.87 4.42
C ALA A 73 -3.13 4.71 4.87
N ALA A 74 -3.20 3.64 4.08
CA ALA A 74 -3.94 2.44 4.46
C ALA A 74 -3.31 1.70 5.66
N MET A 75 -1.96 1.65 5.75
CA MET A 75 -1.27 1.11 6.93
C MET A 75 -1.65 1.88 8.19
N ARG A 76 -1.74 3.22 8.10
CA ARG A 76 -2.02 4.10 9.23
C ARG A 76 -3.37 3.85 9.90
N LEU A 77 -4.36 3.34 9.16
CA LEU A 77 -5.64 2.90 9.75
C LEU A 77 -5.45 1.87 10.87
N ARG A 78 -4.37 1.09 10.84
CA ARG A 78 -4.03 0.08 11.86
C ARG A 78 -2.52 0.01 12.13
N ILE A 79 -1.86 1.16 12.29
CA ILE A 79 -0.39 1.22 12.34
C ILE A 79 0.25 0.33 13.41
N SER A 80 -0.43 0.15 14.55
CA SER A 80 0.02 -0.74 15.62
C SER A 80 0.15 -2.20 15.19
N ALA A 81 -0.70 -2.66 14.26
CA ALA A 81 -0.58 -3.99 13.69
C ALA A 81 0.67 -4.14 12.82
N TRP A 82 1.15 -3.05 12.22
CA TRP A 82 2.34 -3.03 11.37
C TRP A 82 3.65 -2.88 12.15
N ALA A 83 3.59 -2.64 13.46
CA ALA A 83 4.77 -2.39 14.30
C ALA A 83 5.92 -3.41 14.10
N PRO A 84 5.70 -4.73 13.96
CA PRO A 84 6.78 -5.68 13.72
C PRO A 84 7.54 -5.43 12.40
N LEU A 85 6.86 -4.98 11.35
CA LEU A 85 7.48 -4.70 10.05
C LEU A 85 8.10 -3.29 10.00
N LEU A 86 7.68 -2.39 10.89
CA LEU A 86 8.24 -1.03 11.01
C LEU A 86 9.52 -1.00 11.87
N ASP A 87 9.74 -2.01 12.70
CA ASP A 87 10.96 -2.18 13.48
C ASP A 87 12.13 -2.59 12.58
N ALA A 88 13.11 -1.70 12.41
CA ALA A 88 14.29 -1.93 11.58
C ALA A 88 15.19 -3.09 12.07
N SER A 89 15.03 -3.56 13.31
CA SER A 89 15.73 -4.73 13.84
C SER A 89 15.04 -6.05 13.49
N ASN A 90 13.79 -6.00 13.02
CA ASN A 90 13.06 -7.19 12.61
C ASN A 90 13.56 -7.68 11.24
N VAL A 91 13.82 -8.99 11.13
CA VAL A 91 14.24 -9.62 9.87
C VAL A 91 13.27 -9.39 8.71
N ASN A 92 11.97 -9.20 9.02
CA ASN A 92 10.92 -8.95 8.03
C ASN A 92 10.77 -7.47 7.66
N HIS A 93 11.52 -6.55 8.27
CA HIS A 93 11.49 -5.12 7.93
C HIS A 93 11.75 -4.87 6.44
N GLY A 94 12.63 -5.68 5.85
CA GLY A 94 12.96 -5.64 4.43
C GLY A 94 11.75 -5.71 3.50
N LEU A 95 10.65 -6.35 3.92
CA LEU A 95 9.42 -6.46 3.14
C LEU A 95 8.75 -5.11 2.88
N LEU A 96 8.95 -4.12 3.75
CA LEU A 96 8.38 -2.78 3.60
C LEU A 96 9.30 -1.82 2.84
N LEU A 97 10.59 -2.13 2.68
CA LEU A 97 11.56 -1.18 2.14
C LEU A 97 11.21 -0.65 0.74
N PRO A 98 10.76 -1.46 -0.24
CA PRO A 98 10.38 -0.93 -1.55
C PRO A 98 9.26 0.11 -1.48
N ILE A 99 8.36 -0.02 -0.50
CA ILE A 99 7.24 0.91 -0.30
C ILE A 99 7.72 2.16 0.46
N LEU A 100 8.48 1.99 1.54
CA LEU A 100 8.95 3.09 2.39
C LEU A 100 9.98 3.98 1.67
N LEU A 101 10.77 3.42 0.76
CA LEU A 101 11.76 4.15 -0.03
C LEU A 101 11.13 5.21 -0.94
N HIS A 102 9.97 4.89 -1.51
CA HIS A 102 9.22 5.80 -2.39
C HIS A 102 8.12 6.58 -1.66
N GLY A 103 7.72 6.12 -0.47
CA GLY A 103 6.68 6.73 0.31
C GLY A 103 7.09 8.05 0.96
N ARG A 104 6.10 8.92 1.10
CA ARG A 104 6.18 10.16 1.87
C ARG A 104 5.02 10.21 2.86
N ASP A 105 5.18 10.94 3.96
CA ASP A 105 4.07 11.23 4.86
C ASP A 105 3.14 12.32 4.28
N ASP A 106 2.10 12.67 5.04
CA ASP A 106 1.11 13.70 4.66
C ASP A 106 1.74 15.10 4.52
N GLN A 107 2.93 15.30 5.09
CA GLN A 107 3.71 16.55 5.01
C GLN A 107 4.75 16.52 3.87
N GLY A 108 4.85 15.41 3.13
CA GLY A 108 5.80 15.23 2.04
C GLY A 108 7.19 14.76 2.50
N HIS A 109 7.39 14.46 3.77
CA HIS A 109 8.66 13.99 4.29
C HIS A 109 8.89 12.50 3.92
N PRO A 110 10.12 12.10 3.55
CA PRO A 110 10.44 10.70 3.27
C PRO A 110 10.20 9.80 4.49
N LEU A 111 9.60 8.62 4.28
CA LEU A 111 9.27 7.70 5.38
C LEU A 111 10.50 7.03 6.02
N LEU A 112 11.57 6.81 5.25
CA LEU A 112 12.84 6.24 5.78
C LEU A 112 13.75 7.28 6.44
N GLY A 113 13.27 8.52 6.61
CA GLY A 113 14.09 9.63 7.09
C GLY A 113 15.09 10.13 6.03
N PRO A 114 15.95 11.10 6.37
CA PRO A 114 16.95 11.61 5.44
C PRO A 114 17.92 10.49 5.01
N PRO A 115 18.35 10.47 3.74
CA PRO A 115 19.34 9.50 3.27
C PRO A 115 20.57 9.51 4.16
N ARG A 116 20.99 8.34 4.66
CA ARG A 116 22.25 8.23 5.41
C ARG A 116 23.39 8.65 4.50
N THR A 117 24.12 9.69 4.88
CA THR A 117 25.35 10.16 4.23
C THR A 117 26.47 9.13 4.46
N GLY A 118 26.43 8.01 3.75
CA GLY A 118 27.45 6.97 3.84
C GLY A 118 27.22 5.87 2.81
N ARG A 119 28.12 5.82 1.82
CA ARG A 119 28.18 4.83 0.71
C ARG A 119 26.81 4.41 0.19
N VAL A 120 26.26 5.25 -0.68
CA VAL A 120 25.29 4.83 -1.68
C VAL A 120 25.96 3.72 -2.49
N THR A 121 25.58 2.47 -2.25
CA THR A 121 25.66 1.46 -3.30
C THR A 121 24.87 2.03 -4.46
N GLU A 122 25.52 2.22 -5.61
CA GLU A 122 24.96 2.75 -6.86
C GLU A 122 23.93 1.77 -7.47
N GLY A 123 22.94 1.35 -6.69
CA GLY A 123 21.66 0.84 -7.19
C GLY A 123 20.72 2.02 -7.30
N SER A 124 20.44 2.47 -8.52
CA SER A 124 19.59 3.65 -8.74
C SER A 124 18.23 3.47 -8.06
N PRO A 125 17.77 4.41 -7.20
CA PRO A 125 16.40 4.39 -6.68
C PRO A 125 15.35 4.50 -7.79
N ARG A 126 15.76 4.80 -9.02
CA ARG A 126 14.88 4.92 -10.20
C ARG A 126 14.13 3.62 -10.52
N ASN A 127 14.65 2.45 -10.17
CA ASN A 127 14.02 1.15 -10.50
C ASN A 127 13.49 0.38 -9.29
N ALA A 128 13.65 0.89 -8.06
CA ALA A 128 13.19 0.20 -6.86
C ALA A 128 11.66 0.01 -6.81
N TYR A 129 10.91 0.76 -7.64
CA TYR A 129 9.47 0.56 -7.79
C TYR A 129 9.14 -0.81 -8.41
N LEU A 130 10.06 -1.42 -9.16
CA LEU A 130 9.87 -2.74 -9.76
C LEU A 130 9.69 -3.83 -8.69
N ASP A 131 10.30 -3.63 -7.52
CA ASP A 131 10.22 -4.58 -6.40
C ASP A 131 8.92 -4.45 -5.61
N ILE A 132 8.10 -3.42 -5.85
CA ILE A 132 6.84 -3.20 -5.11
C ILE A 132 5.86 -4.34 -5.34
N ALA A 133 5.74 -4.87 -6.56
CA ALA A 133 4.83 -5.99 -6.84
C ALA A 133 5.19 -7.24 -6.02
N VAL A 134 6.47 -7.58 -6.01
CA VAL A 134 7.03 -8.71 -5.24
C VAL A 134 6.86 -8.47 -3.74
N ALA A 135 7.10 -7.25 -3.26
CA ALA A 135 6.90 -6.89 -1.86
C ALA A 135 5.44 -7.04 -1.42
N VAL A 136 4.46 -6.64 -2.24
CA VAL A 136 3.03 -6.79 -1.91
C VAL A 136 2.64 -8.26 -1.78
N GLU A 137 3.12 -9.12 -2.68
CA GLU A 137 2.91 -10.56 -2.58
C GLU A 137 3.50 -11.12 -1.29
N ALA A 138 4.78 -10.81 -1.00
CA ALA A 138 5.46 -11.29 0.20
C ALA A 138 4.79 -10.80 1.49
N LEU A 139 4.33 -9.54 1.52
CA LEU A 139 3.56 -8.99 2.64
C LEU A 139 2.24 -9.74 2.84
N ARG A 140 1.54 -10.09 1.75
CA ARG A 140 0.32 -10.90 1.87
C ARG A 140 0.63 -12.28 2.44
N GLN A 141 1.69 -12.94 1.99
CA GLN A 141 2.12 -14.24 2.50
C GLN A 141 2.49 -14.17 3.99
N TYR A 142 3.17 -13.11 4.42
CA TYR A 142 3.47 -12.86 5.83
C TYR A 142 2.20 -12.73 6.68
N TRP A 143 1.20 -11.96 6.21
CA TRP A 143 -0.01 -11.69 6.99
C TRP A 143 -1.05 -12.80 6.96
N MET A 144 -1.10 -13.63 5.92
CA MET A 144 -2.12 -14.67 5.76
C MET A 144 -2.20 -15.65 6.95
N PRO A 145 -1.12 -16.31 7.37
CA PRO A 145 -1.15 -17.25 8.51
C PRO A 145 -1.66 -16.57 9.80
N ILE A 146 -1.21 -15.35 10.05
CA ILE A 146 -1.55 -14.56 11.24
C ILE A 146 -3.04 -14.21 11.25
N ARG A 147 -3.59 -13.84 10.08
CA ARG A 147 -4.99 -13.45 9.94
C ARG A 147 -5.94 -14.63 10.17
N TYR A 148 -5.60 -15.81 9.66
CA TYR A 148 -6.44 -17.00 9.83
C TYR A 148 -6.24 -17.72 11.17
N ALA A 149 -5.07 -17.60 11.79
CA ALA A 149 -4.84 -18.11 13.15
C ALA A 149 -5.70 -17.37 14.20
N ARG A 150 -5.97 -16.07 13.99
CA ARG A 150 -6.84 -15.25 14.86
C ARG A 150 -8.34 -15.44 14.61
N ALA A 151 -8.72 -16.18 13.56
CA ALA A 151 -10.11 -16.44 13.20
C ALA A 151 -10.61 -17.83 13.68
N ARG A 152 -9.78 -18.56 14.44
CA ARG A 152 -10.12 -19.77 15.17
C ARG A 152 -10.14 -19.47 16.67
#